data_AF-A0A2H0M018-F1
#
_entry.id   AF-A0A2H0M018-F1
#
_cell.length_a   1.000
_cell.length_b   1.000
_cell.length_c   1.000
_cell.angle_alpha   90.00
_cell.angle_beta   90.00
_cell.angle_gamma   90.00
#
_symmetry.space_group_name_H-M   'P 1'
#
loop_
_entity.id
_entity.type
_entity.pdbx_description
1 polymer ?
#
loop_
_entity_poly.entity_id
_entity_poly.type
_entity_poly.pdbx_seq_one_letter_code
_entity_poly.pdbx_strand_id
1 'polypeptide(L)'
;MPITRYAKYLKAFNQYEAYVELLINSFNPSTVEGLMCFNTLSVGWDGKIYDCDFNQMLGMQMRNGRPFTIADISLKDLENWEIMTGKHCFGCTAGAGSSCQGALK
;
A
#
# COMPACT_ATOMS: atom_id res chain seq x y z
N MET A 1 6.67 -7.49 2.65
CA MET A 1 6.71 -6.08 2.17
C MET A 1 7.92 -5.35 2.72
N PRO A 2 8.76 -4.65 1.92
CA PRO A 2 9.97 -3.96 2.38
C PRO A 2 9.65 -2.62 3.05
N ILE A 3 8.85 -2.68 4.11
CA ILE A 3 8.50 -1.53 4.96
C ILE A 3 8.97 -1.77 6.40
N THR A 4 9.04 -0.69 7.17
CA THR A 4 9.32 -0.67 8.62
C THR A 4 10.45 -1.63 9.04
N ARG A 5 10.14 -2.72 9.75
CA ARG A 5 11.12 -3.67 10.30
C ARG A 5 11.91 -4.39 9.20
N TYR A 6 11.25 -4.87 8.15
CA TYR A 6 11.94 -5.60 7.08
C TYR A 6 12.81 -4.67 6.23
N ALA A 7 12.35 -3.44 5.99
CA ALA A 7 13.17 -2.41 5.35
C ALA A 7 14.46 -2.12 6.15
N LYS A 8 14.35 -1.99 7.48
CA LYS A 8 15.52 -1.79 8.36
C LYS A 8 16.49 -2.96 8.29
N TYR A 9 15.99 -4.20 8.30
CA TYR A 9 16.80 -5.40 8.12
C TYR A 9 17.56 -5.35 6.79
N LEU A 10 16.87 -5.16 5.66
CA LEU A 10 17.50 -5.10 4.34
C LEU A 10 18.57 -4.02 4.24
N LYS A 11 18.33 -2.85 4.84
CA LYS A 11 19.33 -1.76 4.89
C LYS A 11 20.55 -2.12 5.72
N ALA A 12 20.37 -2.79 6.87
CA ALA A 12 21.48 -3.22 7.72
C ALA A 12 22.43 -4.20 7.00
N PHE A 13 21.93 -4.95 6.01
CA PHE A 13 22.71 -5.87 5.19
C PHE A 13 23.04 -5.33 3.79
N ASN A 14 22.79 -4.04 3.50
CA ASN A 14 22.99 -3.42 2.18
C ASN A 14 22.26 -4.16 1.03
N GLN A 15 21.08 -4.71 1.31
CA GLN A 15 20.25 -5.48 0.37
C GLN A 15 18.99 -4.72 -0.08
N TYR A 16 18.73 -3.53 0.47
CA TYR A 16 17.47 -2.83 0.27
C TYR A 16 17.25 -2.41 -1.19
N GLU A 17 18.27 -1.83 -1.82
CA GLU A 17 18.24 -1.34 -3.18
C GLU A 17 17.99 -2.49 -4.17
N ALA A 18 18.77 -3.56 -4.06
CA ALA A 18 18.62 -4.76 -4.89
C ALA A 18 17.24 -5.43 -4.70
N TYR A 19 16.71 -5.44 -3.47
CA TYR A 19 15.37 -5.99 -3.22
C TYR A 19 14.26 -5.13 -3.84
N VAL A 20 14.37 -3.80 -3.77
CA VAL A 20 13.41 -2.90 -4.42
C VAL A 20 13.48 -3.05 -5.94
N GLU A 21 14.67 -3.16 -6.51
CA GLU A 21 14.86 -3.40 -7.95
C GLU A 21 14.24 -4.72 -8.39
N LEU A 22 14.41 -5.79 -7.61
CA LEU A 22 13.73 -7.07 -7.84
C LEU A 22 12.21 -6.90 -7.91
N LEU A 23 11.61 -6.15 -6.97
CA LEU A 23 10.16 -5.91 -6.98
C LEU A 23 9.71 -5.11 -8.20
N ILE A 24 10.47 -4.11 -8.62
CA ILE A 24 10.20 -3.31 -9.83
C ILE A 24 10.25 -4.23 -11.06
N ASN A 25 11.30 -5.04 -11.19
CA ASN A 25 11.48 -5.96 -12.31
C ASN A 25 10.46 -7.11 -12.31
N SER A 26 9.84 -7.38 -11.16
CA SER A 26 8.76 -8.38 -11.01
C SER A 26 7.37 -7.79 -11.21
N PHE A 27 7.25 -6.50 -11.55
CA PHE A 27 5.96 -5.85 -11.77
C PHE A 27 5.10 -6.64 -12.76
N ASN A 28 3.91 -7.04 -12.31
CA ASN A 28 2.95 -7.79 -13.10
C ASN A 28 1.64 -6.99 -13.22
N PRO A 29 1.36 -6.38 -14.39
CA PRO A 29 0.13 -5.64 -14.63
C PRO A 29 -1.16 -6.43 -14.36
N SER A 30 -1.15 -7.76 -14.54
CA SER A 30 -2.36 -8.57 -14.35
C SER A 30 -2.82 -8.66 -12.90
N THR A 31 -1.98 -8.25 -11.94
CA THR A 31 -2.34 -8.19 -10.53
C THR A 31 -3.06 -6.90 -10.13
N VAL A 32 -2.99 -5.85 -10.96
CA VAL A 32 -3.46 -4.51 -10.62
C VAL A 32 -4.97 -4.52 -10.34
N GLU A 33 -5.76 -5.17 -11.18
CA GLU A 33 -7.23 -5.23 -11.01
C GLU A 33 -7.65 -5.93 -9.71
N GLY A 34 -6.78 -6.78 -9.14
CA GLY A 34 -7.04 -7.52 -7.90
C GLY A 34 -6.51 -6.86 -6.63
N LEU A 35 -5.94 -5.65 -6.70
CA LEU A 35 -5.36 -5.01 -5.52
C LEU A 35 -6.45 -4.54 -4.53
N MET A 36 -6.21 -4.76 -3.24
CA MET A 36 -7.17 -4.40 -2.19
C MET A 36 -7.37 -2.87 -2.05
N CYS A 37 -6.39 -2.05 -2.41
CA CYS A 37 -6.47 -0.60 -2.31
C CYS A 37 -7.54 0.04 -3.22
N PHE A 38 -8.09 -0.71 -4.18
CA PHE A 38 -9.21 -0.23 -5.01
C PHE A 38 -10.58 -0.30 -4.32
N ASN A 39 -10.74 -1.21 -3.36
CA ASN A 39 -12.06 -1.52 -2.79
C ASN A 39 -12.09 -1.49 -1.27
N THR A 40 -10.95 -1.30 -0.62
CA THR A 40 -10.81 -1.35 0.84
C THR A 40 -10.07 -0.11 1.33
N LEU A 41 -10.59 0.49 2.40
CA LEU A 41 -9.90 1.54 3.16
C LEU A 41 -9.37 0.95 4.46
N SER A 42 -8.20 1.44 4.88
CA SER A 42 -7.65 1.16 6.21
C SER A 42 -7.94 2.34 7.14
N VAL A 43 -8.39 2.04 8.36
CA VAL A 43 -8.78 3.05 9.35
C VAL A 43 -7.91 2.90 10.60
N GLY A 44 -7.24 3.99 10.98
CA GLY A 44 -6.46 4.10 12.19
C GLY A 44 -7.32 4.05 13.44
N TRP A 45 -6.72 3.67 14.57
CA TRP A 45 -7.38 3.72 15.88
C TRP A 45 -7.81 5.13 16.28
N ASP A 46 -7.18 6.16 15.70
CA ASP A 46 -7.48 7.58 15.86
C ASP A 46 -8.46 8.11 14.80
N GLY A 47 -9.08 7.23 14.02
CA GLY A 47 -10.06 7.55 12.99
C GLY A 47 -9.47 8.08 11.68
N LYS A 48 -8.14 8.19 11.56
CA LYS A 48 -7.48 8.57 10.30
C LYS A 48 -7.71 7.53 9.22
N ILE A 49 -7.95 7.98 7.99
CA ILE A 49 -8.19 7.09 6.85
C ILE A 49 -6.95 7.00 5.97
N TYR A 50 -6.73 5.80 5.45
CA TYR A 50 -5.71 5.43 4.50
C TYR A 50 -6.34 4.58 3.39
N ASP A 51 -5.87 4.75 2.17
CA ASP A 51 -6.29 3.98 0.99
C ASP A 51 -5.59 2.61 0.89
N CYS A 52 -4.68 2.31 1.82
CA CYS A 52 -3.92 1.06 1.89
C CYS A 52 -3.45 0.80 3.34
N ASP A 53 -3.43 -0.47 3.75
CA ASP A 53 -2.92 -0.91 5.05
C ASP A 53 -1.42 -0.59 5.24
N PHE A 54 -0.64 -0.75 4.18
CA PHE A 54 0.77 -0.36 4.18
C PHE A 54 0.94 1.16 4.22
N ASN A 55 0.03 1.93 3.61
CA ASN A 55 0.01 3.39 3.75
C ASN A 55 -0.26 3.81 5.19
N GLN A 56 -1.13 3.09 5.92
CA GLN A 56 -1.30 3.29 7.35
C GLN A 56 0.01 3.05 8.12
N MET A 57 0.70 1.95 7.86
CA MET A 57 1.98 1.64 8.51
C MET A 57 3.09 2.65 8.17
N LEU A 58 2.99 3.33 7.02
CA LEU A 58 3.91 4.37 6.58
C LEU A 58 3.47 5.78 6.98
N GLY A 59 2.30 5.95 7.61
CA GLY A 59 1.75 7.25 7.98
C GLY A 59 1.30 8.10 6.78
N MET A 60 1.07 7.48 5.62
CA MET A 60 0.62 8.12 4.39
C MET A 60 -0.90 8.36 4.43
N GLN A 61 -1.34 9.24 5.34
CA GLN A 61 -2.76 9.54 5.54
C GLN A 61 -3.37 10.23 4.32
N MET A 62 -4.57 9.81 3.92
CA MET A 62 -5.39 10.52 2.93
C MET A 62 -5.68 11.96 3.37
N ARG A 63 -5.59 12.90 2.42
CA ARG A 63 -5.76 14.34 2.68
C ARG A 63 -6.54 14.99 1.55
N ASN A 64 -7.59 15.73 1.90
CA ASN A 64 -8.32 16.60 0.97
C ASN A 64 -8.24 18.05 1.48
N GLY A 65 -7.06 18.66 1.36
CA GLY A 65 -6.73 19.97 1.96
C GLY A 65 -6.60 19.98 3.49
N ARG A 66 -7.16 18.99 4.19
CA ARG A 66 -7.05 18.75 5.63
C ARG A 66 -6.87 17.25 5.92
N PRO A 67 -6.38 16.86 7.12
CA PRO A 67 -6.36 15.46 7.55
C PRO A 67 -7.78 14.87 7.48
N PHE A 68 -7.92 13.75 6.78
CA PHE A 68 -9.22 13.13 6.57
C PHE A 68 -9.49 12.05 7.63
N THR A 69 -10.68 12.05 8.23
CA THR A 69 -11.08 11.07 9.26
C THR A 69 -12.38 10.37 8.88
N ILE A 70 -12.63 9.19 9.47
CA ILE A 70 -13.86 8.42 9.24
C ILE A 70 -15.13 9.14 9.69
N ALA A 71 -15.01 10.11 10.60
CA ALA A 71 -16.15 10.92 11.01
C ALA A 71 -16.55 11.98 9.97
N ASP A 72 -15.62 12.38 9.12
CA ASP A 72 -15.80 13.49 8.16
C ASP A 72 -16.06 13.02 6.72
N ILE A 73 -15.83 11.74 6.42
CA ILE A 73 -15.83 11.23 5.05
C ILE A 73 -17.24 10.93 4.53
N SER A 74 -17.49 11.33 3.29
CA SER A 74 -18.64 10.88 2.50
C SER A 74 -18.18 10.04 1.31
N LEU A 75 -19.09 9.25 0.74
CA LEU A 75 -18.80 8.47 -0.46
C LEU A 75 -18.37 9.36 -1.64
N LYS A 76 -18.91 10.59 -1.74
CA LYS A 76 -18.55 11.54 -2.80
C LYS A 76 -17.08 11.97 -2.72
N ASP A 77 -16.51 12.02 -1.52
CA ASP A 77 -15.10 12.36 -1.36
C ASP A 77 -14.17 11.22 -1.82
N LEU A 78 -14.69 10.00 -1.94
CA LEU A 78 -13.98 8.81 -2.38
C LEU A 78 -14.13 8.54 -3.88
N GLU A 79 -15.09 9.21 -4.54
CA GLU A 79 -15.29 9.07 -5.97
C GLU A 79 -14.05 9.54 -6.74
N ASN A 80 -13.50 8.65 -7.57
CA ASN A 80 -12.28 8.89 -8.34
C ASN A 80 -11.06 9.28 -7.47
N TRP A 81 -11.03 8.82 -6.22
CA TRP A 81 -9.88 9.04 -5.34
C TRP A 81 -8.62 8.44 -5.94
N GLU A 82 -7.57 9.25 -6.09
CA GLU A 82 -6.27 8.78 -6.53
C GLU A 82 -5.52 8.09 -5.38
N ILE A 83 -5.29 6.79 -5.53
CA ILE A 83 -4.57 5.99 -4.52
C ILE A 83 -3.13 6.47 -4.42
N MET A 84 -2.70 6.80 -3.20
CA MET A 84 -1.32 7.18 -2.91
C MET A 84 -0.39 5.99 -3.13
N THR A 85 0.48 6.11 -4.13
CA THR A 85 1.44 5.05 -4.48
C THR A 85 2.82 5.29 -3.85
N GLY A 86 3.59 4.22 -3.73
CA GLY A 86 4.98 4.26 -3.27
C GLY A 86 5.74 2.99 -3.63
N LYS A 87 7.03 2.92 -3.25
CA LYS A 87 7.88 1.75 -3.58
C LYS A 87 7.33 0.41 -3.08
N HIS A 88 6.55 0.43 -1.99
CA HIS A 88 5.93 -0.78 -1.44
C HIS A 88 4.83 -1.34 -2.36
N CYS A 89 4.21 -0.53 -3.23
CA CYS A 89 3.20 -0.99 -4.19
C CYS A 89 3.75 -2.07 -5.13
N PHE A 90 5.04 -2.00 -5.48
CA PHE A 90 5.70 -3.03 -6.27
C PHE A 90 5.66 -4.41 -5.61
N GLY A 91 5.63 -4.47 -4.27
CA GLY A 91 5.45 -5.74 -3.56
C GLY A 91 4.05 -6.33 -3.71
N CYS A 92 3.02 -5.50 -3.82
CA CYS A 92 1.64 -5.96 -4.07
C CYS A 92 1.45 -6.38 -5.53
N THR A 93 2.16 -5.73 -6.46
CA THR A 93 2.03 -5.98 -7.90
C THR A 93 3.01 -7.01 -8.45
N ALA A 94 3.96 -7.51 -7.65
CA ALA A 94 5.00 -8.45 -8.12
C ALA A 94 4.48 -9.86 -8.44
N GLY A 95 3.19 -10.16 -8.20
CA GLY A 95 2.54 -11.40 -8.66
C GLY A 95 2.89 -12.70 -7.94
N ALA A 96 3.79 -12.71 -6.94
CA ALA A 96 4.26 -13.92 -6.27
C ALA A 96 3.72 -14.14 -4.84
N GLY A 97 2.55 -13.59 -4.50
CA GLY A 97 1.89 -13.84 -3.22
C GLY A 97 2.25 -12.85 -2.11
N SER A 98 1.38 -11.86 -1.94
CA SER A 98 1.15 -11.16 -0.67
C SER A 98 -0.26 -10.56 -0.62
N SER A 99 -1.22 -11.08 -1.39
CA SER A 99 -2.62 -10.79 -1.16
C SER A 99 -3.09 -11.68 0.01
N CYS A 100 -3.83 -11.09 0.95
CA CYS A 100 -4.52 -11.81 2.03
C CYS A 100 -5.59 -12.81 1.52
N GLN A 101 -5.65 -13.07 0.20
CA GLN A 101 -6.54 -14.04 -0.44
C GLN A 101 -5.81 -15.26 -1.03
N GLY A 102 -4.53 -15.44 -0.71
CA GLY A 102 -3.80 -16.64 -1.11
C GLY A 102 -3.30 -16.55 -2.55
N ALA A 103 -2.02 -16.86 -2.71
CA ALA A 103 -1.45 -17.15 -4.02
C ALA A 103 -1.83 -18.58 -4.43
N LEU A 104 -1.78 -18.81 -5.75
CA LEU A 104 -1.86 -20.07 -6.49
C LEU A 104 -3.25 -20.38 -7.07
N LYS A 105 -3.37 -20.17 -8.39
CA LYS A 105 -3.95 -21.17 -9.28
C LYS A 105 -2.82 -22.06 -9.79
#